data_AF-A0A9X0UW07-F1
#
_entry.id   AF-A0A9X0UW07-F1
#
_cell.length_a   1.000
_cell.length_b   1.000
_cell.length_c   1.000
_cell.angle_alpha   90.00
_cell.angle_beta   90.00
_cell.angle_gamma   90.00
#
_symmetry.space_group_name_H-M   'P 1'
#
loop_
_entity.id
_entity.type
_entity.pdbx_description
1 polymer ?
#
loop_
_entity_poly.entity_id
_entity_poly.type
_entity_poly.pdbx_seq_one_letter_code
_entity_poly.pdbx_strand_id
1 'polypeptide(L)'
;MKPRYPDYTLDTDRASRENGSTAYIALDNSTYVIEQTATKTLSSFPESLVSDTPVSYAHPPSSYAHGVKAITPVIRYAWDDVGQEQGMRASGNRTDDAAPTLRGTGPANTYMDIMFTNGSVTRYNGITTDADGNWSWTPRADLADGTWTFTVQADGQETWSNAFTLIIDTPAAPEALITHIHDNVGSEQGERFSGSITDDSTPTLHGTGPANTLIDILYTDGGRVRSNSTFTDDEGNWSWTPWQNLNDGYWTFQVQVEGAPSWSQSFAITIDTPEGRIALRDAEITHITDNVGSDQGDRFSGSITDDALPTLHGTGPANTLIDILYTDGGKVRTNSTFTDNEGNWSWTPWQNLKDGYWTFQVQVEDAPSWSQSFAITIDTSTDTASGDDAFSNGLTSLSFGDLLSVVDSDVLIDNGKTQYMLDNDASNVVKLEDILSGNDIDGWQQQQGTLTVAGVQYDVYHYTDETELLVQHAV
;
A
#
# COMPACT_ATOMS: atom_id res chain seq x y z
N MET A 1 -8.12 -43.90 -17.17
CA MET A 1 -7.32 -45.13 -16.89
C MET A 1 -6.42 -44.87 -15.68
N LYS A 2 -5.64 -45.86 -15.21
CA LYS A 2 -4.95 -45.81 -13.91
C LYS A 2 -3.94 -44.64 -13.76
N PRO A 3 -3.76 -44.08 -12.56
CA PRO A 3 -2.63 -43.21 -12.23
C PRO A 3 -1.32 -44.03 -12.10
N ARG A 4 -0.18 -43.34 -12.11
CA ARG A 4 1.10 -43.85 -11.59
C ARG A 4 1.35 -43.25 -10.20
N TYR A 5 1.80 -44.07 -9.27
CA TYR A 5 2.56 -43.62 -8.10
C TYR A 5 4.06 -43.67 -8.44
N PRO A 6 4.89 -42.80 -7.83
CA PRO A 6 6.26 -43.11 -7.48
C PRO A 6 6.33 -43.66 -6.05
N ASP A 7 7.13 -44.70 -5.84
CA ASP A 7 7.38 -45.28 -4.52
C ASP A 7 8.30 -44.39 -3.66
N TYR A 8 8.10 -44.41 -2.33
CA TYR A 8 9.18 -44.16 -1.37
C TYR A 8 9.15 -45.18 -0.24
N THR A 9 10.34 -45.54 0.22
CA THR A 9 10.60 -46.77 0.98
C THR A 9 10.28 -46.66 2.47
N LEU A 10 9.88 -47.79 3.05
CA LEU A 10 9.85 -48.00 4.48
C LEU A 10 11.30 -48.03 5.03
N ASP A 11 11.55 -47.34 6.13
CA ASP A 11 12.70 -47.57 7.02
C ASP A 11 12.17 -47.83 8.44
N THR A 12 12.88 -48.59 9.27
CA THR A 12 12.31 -49.24 10.46
C THR A 12 13.13 -49.10 11.75
N ASP A 13 12.38 -48.90 12.85
CA ASP A 13 12.70 -49.31 14.22
C ASP A 13 13.72 -48.45 15.03
N ARG A 14 13.24 -47.41 15.77
CA ARG A 14 13.16 -47.42 17.27
C ARG A 14 12.92 -46.06 17.96
N ALA A 15 11.68 -45.92 18.47
CA ALA A 15 11.31 -45.52 19.84
C ALA A 15 12.17 -44.52 20.67
N SER A 16 11.54 -43.41 21.10
CA SER A 16 11.44 -43.09 22.53
C SER A 16 10.30 -42.09 22.89
N ARG A 17 9.61 -42.40 24.01
CA ARG A 17 8.98 -41.55 25.06
C ARG A 17 8.01 -40.37 24.76
N GLU A 18 6.99 -40.32 25.63
CA GLU A 18 6.41 -39.13 26.30
C GLU A 18 5.60 -38.08 25.51
N ASN A 19 4.33 -38.43 25.25
CA ASN A 19 3.14 -37.81 25.87
C ASN A 19 3.04 -36.26 25.92
N GLY A 20 2.27 -35.65 24.99
CA GLY A 20 1.82 -34.26 25.10
C GLY A 20 0.82 -33.77 24.03
N SER A 21 -0.26 -33.13 24.49
CA SER A 21 -1.16 -32.19 23.78
C SER A 21 -2.21 -32.67 22.75
N THR A 22 -3.43 -32.17 22.96
CA THR A 22 -4.53 -31.91 22.00
C THR A 22 -4.14 -30.86 20.93
N ALA A 23 -4.77 -30.70 19.76
CA ALA A 23 -5.81 -31.41 18.98
C ALA A 23 -5.76 -30.81 17.52
N TYR A 24 -6.69 -30.91 16.54
CA TYR A 24 -8.11 -31.28 16.42
C TYR A 24 -8.41 -31.81 14.99
N ILE A 25 -9.59 -32.41 14.77
CA ILE A 25 -10.18 -32.67 13.42
C ILE A 25 -11.69 -32.35 13.49
N ALA A 26 -12.28 -31.89 12.38
CA ALA A 26 -13.69 -31.48 12.30
C ALA A 26 -14.46 -32.20 11.17
N LEU A 27 -15.65 -32.73 11.52
CA LEU A 27 -16.81 -33.03 10.64
C LEU A 27 -16.61 -34.13 9.55
N ASP A 28 -17.59 -34.96 9.14
CA ASP A 28 -19.02 -35.07 9.50
C ASP A 28 -19.58 -36.51 9.31
N ASN A 29 -20.82 -36.76 9.77
CA ASN A 29 -21.77 -37.83 9.38
C ASN A 29 -21.44 -39.33 9.59
N SER A 30 -21.80 -39.81 10.78
CA SER A 30 -22.70 -40.97 11.01
C SER A 30 -22.37 -42.36 10.40
N THR A 31 -21.90 -43.28 11.25
CA THR A 31 -22.71 -44.42 11.77
C THR A 31 -22.02 -45.17 12.93
N TYR A 32 -22.78 -45.97 13.68
CA TYR A 32 -22.39 -46.54 14.99
C TYR A 32 -21.34 -47.66 14.96
N VAL A 33 -20.44 -47.63 15.95
CA VAL A 33 -20.00 -48.80 16.74
C VAL A 33 -19.97 -48.40 18.22
N ILE A 34 -20.24 -49.35 19.14
CA ILE A 34 -20.33 -49.16 20.59
C ILE A 34 -19.02 -49.60 21.25
N GLU A 35 -18.54 -48.88 22.27
CA GLU A 35 -17.89 -49.54 23.40
C GLU A 35 -18.12 -48.77 24.72
N GLN A 36 -18.56 -49.48 25.76
CA GLN A 36 -18.89 -48.93 27.09
C GLN A 36 -18.01 -49.62 28.15
N THR A 37 -16.88 -49.00 28.51
CA THR A 37 -15.93 -49.60 29.46
C THR A 37 -16.20 -49.14 30.90
N ALA A 38 -17.31 -49.62 31.49
CA ALA A 38 -17.63 -49.37 32.89
C ALA A 38 -16.70 -50.17 33.83
N THR A 39 -15.66 -49.53 34.37
CA THR A 39 -14.78 -50.13 35.39
C THR A 39 -15.35 -49.95 36.80
N LYS A 40 -15.99 -51.00 37.33
CA LYS A 40 -16.37 -51.08 38.75
C LYS A 40 -15.86 -52.38 39.38
N THR A 41 -14.68 -52.32 40.00
CA THR A 41 -14.15 -53.40 40.82
C THR A 41 -14.91 -53.50 42.14
N LEU A 42 -15.53 -54.65 42.39
CA LEU A 42 -15.95 -55.10 43.72
C LEU A 42 -15.72 -56.61 43.80
N SER A 43 -15.09 -57.05 44.90
CA SER A 43 -14.51 -58.38 45.04
C SER A 43 -15.42 -59.37 45.78
N SER A 44 -15.10 -60.66 45.64
CA SER A 44 -15.61 -61.85 46.37
C SER A 44 -16.99 -62.41 45.98
N PHE A 45 -16.97 -63.69 45.57
CA PHE A 45 -18.10 -64.64 45.59
C PHE A 45 -18.17 -65.34 46.97
N PRO A 46 -19.24 -66.10 47.29
CA PRO A 46 -19.21 -67.54 46.96
C PRO A 46 -20.53 -68.16 46.42
N GLU A 47 -20.34 -69.17 45.56
CA GLU A 47 -21.10 -70.40 45.29
C GLU A 47 -22.59 -70.57 45.69
N SER A 48 -23.42 -70.94 44.70
CA SER A 48 -24.24 -72.18 44.75
C SER A 48 -24.68 -72.65 43.34
N LEU A 49 -24.87 -73.97 43.16
CA LEU A 49 -25.32 -74.63 41.90
C LEU A 49 -26.82 -74.29 41.59
N VAL A 50 -27.42 -74.51 40.39
CA VAL A 50 -27.62 -75.75 39.60
C VAL A 50 -27.77 -75.44 38.08
N SER A 51 -27.84 -76.48 37.24
CA SER A 51 -27.55 -76.50 35.80
C SER A 51 -28.72 -76.32 34.81
N ASP A 52 -28.31 -76.29 33.54
CA ASP A 52 -29.02 -76.68 32.32
C ASP A 52 -29.86 -75.67 31.51
N THR A 53 -29.64 -75.78 30.20
CA THR A 53 -30.18 -74.98 29.08
C THR A 53 -31.27 -75.79 28.34
N PRO A 54 -31.97 -75.29 27.29
CA PRO A 54 -31.97 -73.95 26.68
C PRO A 54 -33.41 -73.39 26.40
N VAL A 55 -33.47 -72.37 25.53
CA VAL A 55 -34.60 -71.95 24.64
C VAL A 55 -35.48 -70.76 25.08
N SER A 56 -35.19 -69.65 24.38
CA SER A 56 -36.01 -68.45 24.09
C SER A 56 -37.53 -68.57 24.20
N TYR A 57 -38.15 -67.57 24.85
CA TYR A 57 -39.35 -66.88 24.34
C TYR A 57 -39.26 -65.36 24.55
N ALA A 58 -40.08 -64.61 23.81
CA ALA A 58 -39.94 -63.18 23.53
C ALA A 58 -39.94 -62.23 24.75
N HIS A 59 -39.24 -61.09 24.61
CA HIS A 59 -39.42 -59.93 25.48
C HIS A 59 -40.74 -59.19 25.14
N PRO A 60 -41.63 -58.92 26.11
CA PRO A 60 -42.65 -57.89 25.99
C PRO A 60 -42.06 -56.48 26.22
N PRO A 61 -42.71 -55.40 25.75
CA PRO A 61 -42.17 -54.06 25.84
C PRO A 61 -42.18 -53.52 27.28
N SER A 62 -41.05 -52.97 27.74
CA SER A 62 -40.91 -52.34 29.07
C SER A 62 -41.01 -50.82 28.99
N SER A 63 -42.22 -50.30 28.83
CA SER A 63 -42.49 -48.86 28.88
C SER A 63 -42.54 -48.33 30.33
N TYR A 64 -41.38 -48.09 30.93
CA TYR A 64 -41.28 -47.34 32.20
C TYR A 64 -41.17 -45.84 31.95
N ALA A 65 -42.27 -45.23 31.52
CA ALA A 65 -42.40 -43.79 31.45
C ALA A 65 -42.51 -43.21 32.88
N HIS A 66 -41.37 -42.86 33.49
CA HIS A 66 -41.39 -41.98 34.65
C HIS A 66 -41.85 -40.60 34.19
N GLY A 67 -43.07 -40.23 34.54
CA GLY A 67 -43.68 -38.96 34.17
C GLY A 67 -43.05 -37.78 34.90
N VAL A 68 -41.82 -37.41 34.52
CA VAL A 68 -41.22 -36.13 34.90
C VAL A 68 -42.13 -35.04 34.35
N LYS A 69 -42.75 -34.25 35.23
CA LYS A 69 -43.56 -33.10 34.83
C LYS A 69 -42.66 -32.17 34.00
N ALA A 70 -43.01 -31.95 32.75
CA ALA A 70 -42.28 -31.04 31.86
C ALA A 70 -42.12 -29.67 32.55
N ILE A 71 -40.86 -29.30 32.82
CA ILE A 71 -40.52 -27.96 33.29
C ILE A 71 -40.39 -27.11 32.02
N THR A 72 -41.43 -26.35 31.70
CA THR A 72 -41.37 -25.35 30.64
C THR A 72 -40.30 -24.31 30.99
N PRO A 73 -39.33 -24.03 30.11
CA PRO A 73 -38.35 -22.98 30.33
C PRO A 73 -39.00 -21.61 30.51
N VAL A 74 -38.37 -20.75 31.31
CA VAL A 74 -38.81 -19.38 31.58
C VAL A 74 -37.62 -18.44 31.68
N ILE A 75 -37.76 -17.26 31.06
CA ILE A 75 -36.88 -16.10 31.27
C ILE A 75 -37.43 -15.35 32.48
N ARG A 76 -36.59 -15.06 33.47
CA ARG A 76 -36.98 -14.38 34.73
C ARG A 76 -36.76 -12.87 34.64
N TYR A 77 -35.61 -12.45 34.14
CA TYR A 77 -35.22 -11.05 33.99
C TYR A 77 -34.07 -10.89 33.00
N ALA A 78 -33.86 -9.66 32.54
CA ALA A 78 -32.57 -9.20 32.04
C ALA A 78 -31.84 -8.46 33.18
N TRP A 79 -30.52 -8.55 33.20
CA TRP A 79 -29.67 -7.71 34.04
C TRP A 79 -28.97 -6.69 33.14
N ASP A 80 -29.07 -5.44 33.54
CA ASP A 80 -28.44 -4.26 32.95
C ASP A 80 -27.29 -3.82 33.86
N ASP A 81 -26.06 -3.75 33.33
CA ASP A 81 -24.89 -3.22 34.06
C ASP A 81 -24.22 -1.99 33.39
N VAL A 82 -24.96 -1.28 32.54
CA VAL A 82 -24.51 -0.05 31.86
C VAL A 82 -25.15 1.20 32.48
N GLY A 83 -24.52 2.36 32.27
CA GLY A 83 -25.12 3.66 32.61
C GLY A 83 -25.37 3.87 34.10
N GLN A 84 -26.41 4.67 34.42
CA GLN A 84 -26.71 5.13 35.79
C GLN A 84 -27.86 4.37 36.48
N GLU A 85 -28.79 3.76 35.73
CA GLU A 85 -29.98 3.11 36.31
C GLU A 85 -29.85 1.57 36.43
N GLN A 86 -28.63 1.04 36.53
CA GLN A 86 -28.29 -0.40 36.50
C GLN A 86 -29.21 -1.32 37.33
N GLY A 87 -29.41 -2.55 36.85
CA GLY A 87 -29.96 -3.66 37.63
C GLY A 87 -30.95 -4.56 36.90
N MET A 88 -31.87 -5.15 37.68
CA MET A 88 -32.85 -6.13 37.17
C MET A 88 -33.97 -5.44 36.36
N ARG A 89 -34.07 -5.79 35.07
CA ARG A 89 -35.14 -5.39 34.15
C ARG A 89 -36.19 -6.50 34.02
N ALA A 90 -37.47 -6.13 34.12
CA ALA A 90 -38.60 -7.01 33.84
C ALA A 90 -39.01 -6.97 32.35
N SER A 91 -39.82 -7.92 31.91
CA SER A 91 -40.35 -7.96 30.54
C SER A 91 -41.13 -6.68 30.20
N GLY A 92 -40.75 -6.02 29.12
CA GLY A 92 -41.31 -4.75 28.66
C GLY A 92 -40.62 -3.48 29.20
N ASN A 93 -39.48 -3.61 29.90
CA ASN A 93 -38.69 -2.45 30.36
C ASN A 93 -37.70 -1.94 29.29
N ARG A 94 -37.17 -0.73 29.50
CA ARG A 94 -36.03 -0.17 28.77
C ARG A 94 -34.70 -0.55 29.45
N THR A 95 -33.61 -0.44 28.72
CA THR A 95 -32.24 -0.75 29.14
C THR A 95 -31.30 0.07 28.24
N ASP A 96 -30.30 0.75 28.82
CA ASP A 96 -29.22 1.41 28.08
C ASP A 96 -28.02 0.48 27.83
N ASP A 97 -28.00 -0.67 28.51
CA ASP A 97 -27.18 -1.84 28.15
C ASP A 97 -27.64 -2.49 26.82
N ALA A 98 -26.73 -2.60 25.85
CA ALA A 98 -26.94 -3.25 24.56
C ALA A 98 -26.60 -4.76 24.53
N ALA A 99 -25.93 -5.27 25.56
CA ALA A 99 -25.59 -6.69 25.73
C ALA A 99 -26.17 -7.30 27.04
N PRO A 100 -27.45 -7.07 27.39
CA PRO A 100 -27.96 -7.36 28.72
C PRO A 100 -28.05 -8.86 29.03
N THR A 101 -27.68 -9.22 30.25
CA THR A 101 -27.57 -10.61 30.68
C THR A 101 -28.92 -11.18 31.11
N LEU A 102 -29.54 -11.99 30.24
CA LEU A 102 -30.77 -12.73 30.52
C LEU A 102 -30.52 -13.88 31.50
N ARG A 103 -31.42 -14.06 32.46
CA ARG A 103 -31.40 -15.18 33.41
C ARG A 103 -32.76 -15.85 33.53
N GLY A 104 -32.75 -17.15 33.78
CA GLY A 104 -33.98 -17.93 33.83
C GLY A 104 -33.87 -19.31 34.48
N THR A 105 -34.83 -20.18 34.19
CA THR A 105 -34.85 -21.59 34.56
C THR A 105 -35.38 -22.48 33.43
N GLY A 106 -35.06 -23.77 33.48
CA GLY A 106 -35.61 -24.85 32.64
C GLY A 106 -35.46 -26.22 33.32
N PRO A 107 -35.59 -27.33 32.60
CA PRO A 107 -35.19 -28.65 33.10
C PRO A 107 -33.68 -28.65 33.44
N ALA A 108 -33.25 -29.38 34.47
CA ALA A 108 -31.83 -29.37 34.90
C ALA A 108 -30.88 -30.12 33.95
N ASN A 109 -29.61 -29.69 33.89
CA ASN A 109 -28.55 -30.27 33.04
C ASN A 109 -28.96 -30.51 31.57
N THR A 110 -29.75 -29.60 31.00
CA THR A 110 -30.43 -29.75 29.71
C THR A 110 -29.98 -28.67 28.73
N TYR A 111 -29.76 -29.04 27.47
CA TYR A 111 -29.55 -28.08 26.37
C TYR A 111 -30.87 -27.42 25.99
N MET A 112 -30.82 -26.12 25.72
CA MET A 112 -31.97 -25.32 25.31
C MET A 112 -31.54 -24.32 24.24
N ASP A 113 -32.42 -24.01 23.31
CA ASP A 113 -32.21 -22.90 22.38
C ASP A 113 -32.88 -21.62 22.92
N ILE A 114 -32.22 -20.48 22.75
CA ILE A 114 -32.83 -19.15 22.87
C ILE A 114 -33.01 -18.55 21.48
N MET A 115 -34.27 -18.30 21.10
CA MET A 115 -34.63 -17.53 19.92
C MET A 115 -34.83 -16.07 20.33
N PHE A 116 -34.33 -15.14 19.53
CA PHE A 116 -34.52 -13.71 19.75
C PHE A 116 -34.76 -12.94 18.45
N THR A 117 -35.68 -11.98 18.51
CA THR A 117 -36.22 -11.28 17.34
C THR A 117 -36.32 -9.76 17.53
N ASN A 118 -36.09 -9.00 16.47
CA ASN A 118 -36.38 -7.57 16.37
C ASN A 118 -36.81 -7.27 14.93
N GLY A 119 -38.03 -6.77 14.74
CA GLY A 119 -38.62 -6.57 13.41
C GLY A 119 -38.68 -7.86 12.59
N SER A 120 -37.92 -7.91 11.49
CA SER A 120 -37.77 -9.09 10.62
C SER A 120 -36.48 -9.88 10.88
N VAL A 121 -35.64 -9.47 11.84
CA VAL A 121 -34.44 -10.21 12.24
C VAL A 121 -34.82 -11.28 13.25
N THR A 122 -34.42 -12.52 12.98
CA THR A 122 -34.50 -13.67 13.91
C THR A 122 -33.14 -14.29 14.07
N ARG A 123 -32.73 -14.56 15.31
CA ARG A 123 -31.46 -15.21 15.67
C ARG A 123 -31.72 -16.34 16.67
N TYR A 124 -30.81 -17.32 16.71
CA TYR A 124 -30.85 -18.47 17.62
C TYR A 124 -29.46 -18.70 18.23
N ASN A 125 -29.42 -18.98 19.53
CA ASN A 125 -28.21 -19.36 20.26
C ASN A 125 -28.51 -20.58 21.15
N GLY A 126 -27.52 -21.45 21.35
CA GLY A 126 -27.59 -22.53 22.34
C GLY A 126 -27.22 -22.06 23.73
N ILE A 127 -27.94 -22.55 24.75
CA ILE A 127 -27.68 -22.35 26.17
C ILE A 127 -27.88 -23.66 26.94
N THR A 128 -27.34 -23.76 28.15
CA THR A 128 -27.51 -24.94 29.02
C THR A 128 -27.96 -24.53 30.42
N THR A 129 -28.69 -25.42 31.08
CA THR A 129 -29.05 -25.28 32.49
C THR A 129 -28.05 -25.99 33.40
N ASP A 130 -27.90 -25.45 34.62
CA ASP A 130 -27.19 -26.11 35.72
C ASP A 130 -28.00 -27.26 36.34
N ALA A 131 -27.44 -27.87 37.40
CA ALA A 131 -28.06 -28.99 38.10
C ALA A 131 -29.30 -28.60 38.93
N ASP A 132 -29.49 -27.31 39.24
CA ASP A 132 -30.68 -26.75 39.89
C ASP A 132 -31.70 -26.20 38.87
N GLY A 133 -31.38 -26.28 37.57
CA GLY A 133 -32.21 -25.85 36.45
C GLY A 133 -32.05 -24.39 36.03
N ASN A 134 -31.16 -23.61 36.63
CA ASN A 134 -30.97 -22.19 36.26
C ASN A 134 -30.08 -22.05 35.02
N TRP A 135 -30.20 -20.92 34.33
CA TRP A 135 -29.34 -20.55 33.21
C TRP A 135 -29.09 -19.04 33.16
N SER A 136 -28.02 -18.63 32.49
CA SER A 136 -27.65 -17.24 32.21
C SER A 136 -27.14 -17.14 30.78
N TRP A 137 -27.48 -16.07 30.06
CA TRP A 137 -27.04 -15.81 28.69
C TRP A 137 -26.83 -14.32 28.47
N THR A 138 -25.77 -13.98 27.74
CA THR A 138 -25.38 -12.62 27.39
C THR A 138 -25.14 -12.60 25.88
N PRO A 139 -25.65 -11.60 25.13
CA PRO A 139 -25.30 -11.42 23.72
C PRO A 139 -23.78 -11.38 23.52
N ARG A 140 -23.26 -12.08 22.50
CA ARG A 140 -21.82 -12.05 22.15
C ARG A 140 -21.42 -10.79 21.34
N ALA A 141 -22.42 -10.11 20.79
CA ALA A 141 -22.27 -8.84 20.11
C ALA A 141 -23.58 -8.07 20.32
N ASP A 142 -23.44 -6.75 20.39
CA ASP A 142 -24.48 -5.83 20.86
C ASP A 142 -25.78 -5.95 20.05
N LEU A 143 -26.89 -5.80 20.76
CA LEU A 143 -28.21 -5.73 20.19
C LEU A 143 -28.50 -4.29 19.82
N ALA A 144 -28.73 -4.02 18.53
CA ALA A 144 -29.13 -2.70 18.07
C ALA A 144 -30.45 -2.25 18.73
N ASP A 145 -30.62 -0.92 18.89
CA ASP A 145 -31.78 -0.31 19.53
C ASP A 145 -33.15 -0.84 19.04
N GLY A 146 -34.13 -0.72 19.93
CA GLY A 146 -35.51 -1.10 19.67
C GLY A 146 -35.98 -2.30 20.47
N THR A 147 -37.15 -2.82 20.09
CA THR A 147 -37.85 -3.84 20.86
C THR A 147 -37.42 -5.25 20.45
N TRP A 148 -36.63 -5.89 21.31
CA TRP A 148 -36.27 -7.29 21.17
C TRP A 148 -37.24 -8.20 21.93
N THR A 149 -37.59 -9.35 21.34
CA THR A 149 -38.39 -10.39 21.97
C THR A 149 -37.64 -11.71 21.99
N PHE A 150 -37.55 -12.32 23.17
CA PHE A 150 -36.80 -13.52 23.48
C PHE A 150 -37.74 -14.65 23.92
N THR A 151 -37.44 -15.87 23.50
CA THR A 151 -38.11 -17.10 23.96
C THR A 151 -37.09 -18.22 24.10
N VAL A 152 -37.29 -19.13 25.05
CA VAL A 152 -36.43 -20.32 25.26
C VAL A 152 -37.20 -21.62 25.09
N GLN A 153 -36.58 -22.63 24.50
CA GLN A 153 -37.14 -23.97 24.27
C GLN A 153 -36.11 -25.02 24.72
N ALA A 154 -36.53 -25.98 25.55
CA ALA A 154 -35.67 -27.09 25.95
C ALA A 154 -35.67 -28.18 24.88
N ASP A 155 -34.52 -28.82 24.68
CA ASP A 155 -34.39 -29.94 23.75
C ASP A 155 -35.43 -31.05 24.06
N GLY A 156 -35.96 -31.66 23.00
CA GLY A 156 -37.03 -32.65 23.08
C GLY A 156 -38.42 -32.14 23.49
N GLN A 157 -38.66 -30.83 23.65
CA GLN A 157 -40.00 -30.27 23.87
C GLN A 157 -40.50 -29.45 22.68
N GLU A 158 -41.78 -29.59 22.31
CA GLU A 158 -42.37 -28.94 21.12
C GLU A 158 -42.77 -27.46 21.33
N THR A 159 -42.68 -26.93 22.55
CA THR A 159 -43.19 -25.60 22.92
C THR A 159 -42.11 -24.66 23.45
N TRP A 160 -42.01 -23.48 22.83
CA TRP A 160 -41.28 -22.32 23.35
C TRP A 160 -41.92 -21.76 24.63
N SER A 161 -41.13 -21.04 25.43
CA SER A 161 -41.58 -20.28 26.59
C SER A 161 -42.55 -19.15 26.22
N ASN A 162 -43.17 -18.56 27.24
CA ASN A 162 -43.72 -17.21 27.11
C ASN A 162 -42.63 -16.24 26.63
N ALA A 163 -43.03 -15.24 25.86
CA ALA A 163 -42.16 -14.17 25.38
C ALA A 163 -41.66 -13.28 26.54
N PHE A 164 -40.37 -12.98 26.55
CA PHE A 164 -39.77 -11.89 27.31
C PHE A 164 -39.40 -10.78 26.33
N THR A 165 -39.85 -9.55 26.58
CA THR A 165 -39.57 -8.40 25.72
C THR A 165 -38.62 -7.45 26.44
N LEU A 166 -37.70 -6.82 25.73
CA LEU A 166 -36.79 -5.79 26.25
C LEU A 166 -36.63 -4.70 25.19
N ILE A 167 -36.60 -3.45 25.63
CA ILE A 167 -36.41 -2.30 24.75
C ILE A 167 -34.97 -1.80 24.95
N ILE A 168 -34.09 -2.15 24.02
CA ILE A 168 -32.74 -1.57 23.99
C ILE A 168 -32.88 -0.11 23.54
N ASP A 169 -32.27 0.80 24.28
CA ASP A 169 -32.39 2.25 24.12
C ASP A 169 -31.06 2.91 24.52
N THR A 170 -30.01 2.64 23.76
CA THR A 170 -28.68 3.17 24.04
C THR A 170 -28.66 4.70 23.94
N PRO A 171 -27.90 5.41 24.79
CA PRO A 171 -27.63 6.81 24.57
C PRO A 171 -26.86 6.98 23.26
N ALA A 172 -27.25 7.95 22.44
CA ALA A 172 -26.53 8.27 21.22
C ALA A 172 -25.04 8.53 21.53
N ALA A 173 -24.15 7.91 20.75
CA ALA A 173 -22.70 8.07 20.93
C ALA A 173 -22.33 9.57 20.89
N PRO A 174 -21.54 10.07 21.85
CA PRO A 174 -21.24 11.50 21.88
C PRO A 174 -20.40 11.91 20.66
N GLU A 175 -20.85 12.92 19.92
CA GLU A 175 -20.14 13.41 18.75
C GLU A 175 -18.88 14.19 19.18
N ALA A 176 -17.70 13.65 18.84
CA ALA A 176 -16.48 14.43 18.77
C ALA A 176 -16.44 15.19 17.43
N LEU A 177 -16.07 16.47 17.46
CA LEU A 177 -16.11 17.35 16.29
C LEU A 177 -14.83 18.19 16.17
N ILE A 178 -14.25 18.24 14.97
CA ILE A 178 -13.22 19.23 14.60
C ILE A 178 -13.94 20.53 14.25
N THR A 179 -13.53 21.65 14.87
CA THR A 179 -14.14 22.97 14.64
C THR A 179 -13.34 23.81 13.65
N HIS A 180 -12.01 23.86 13.82
CA HIS A 180 -11.08 24.60 12.99
C HIS A 180 -9.66 24.03 13.15
N ILE A 181 -8.71 24.49 12.33
CA ILE A 181 -7.29 24.49 12.66
C ILE A 181 -6.81 25.91 12.96
N HIS A 182 -5.74 26.04 13.73
CA HIS A 182 -4.98 27.27 13.86
C HIS A 182 -3.67 27.15 13.07
N ASP A 183 -3.50 28.09 12.13
CA ASP A 183 -2.32 28.30 11.29
C ASP A 183 -1.46 29.41 11.94
N ASN A 184 -0.21 29.11 12.27
CA ASN A 184 0.72 30.03 12.94
C ASN A 184 1.98 30.37 12.11
N VAL A 185 2.00 30.04 10.83
CA VAL A 185 3.17 30.21 9.94
C VAL A 185 2.92 31.36 8.94
N GLY A 186 3.93 31.70 8.13
CA GLY A 186 3.77 32.61 7.02
C GLY A 186 3.29 34.02 7.38
N SER A 187 2.37 34.55 6.56
CA SER A 187 1.83 35.91 6.69
C SER A 187 0.29 35.99 6.80
N GLU A 188 -0.41 34.86 6.69
CA GLU A 188 -1.87 34.76 6.77
C GLU A 188 -2.32 33.88 7.97
N GLN A 189 -1.87 34.23 9.17
CA GLN A 189 -2.11 33.44 10.38
C GLN A 189 -3.56 33.52 10.90
N GLY A 190 -4.01 32.47 11.57
CA GLY A 190 -5.28 32.45 12.31
C GLY A 190 -6.08 31.16 12.16
N GLU A 191 -7.39 31.26 12.42
CA GLU A 191 -8.33 30.14 12.29
C GLU A 191 -8.60 29.83 10.81
N ARG A 192 -8.37 28.58 10.39
CA ARG A 192 -8.75 28.07 9.06
C ARG A 192 -9.80 26.95 9.20
N PHE A 193 -10.73 26.88 8.25
CA PHE A 193 -11.85 25.92 8.25
C PHE A 193 -11.68 24.83 7.18
N SER A 194 -12.50 23.78 7.23
CA SER A 194 -12.44 22.67 6.26
C SER A 194 -12.52 23.18 4.80
N GLY A 195 -11.57 22.74 3.97
CA GLY A 195 -11.36 23.19 2.59
C GLY A 195 -10.34 24.34 2.42
N SER A 196 -9.70 24.81 3.50
CA SER A 196 -8.69 25.87 3.44
C SER A 196 -7.31 25.39 3.01
N ILE A 197 -6.49 26.33 2.54
CA ILE A 197 -5.04 26.17 2.36
C ILE A 197 -4.33 26.77 3.59
N THR A 198 -3.21 26.19 3.99
CA THR A 198 -2.32 26.63 5.09
C THR A 198 -0.85 26.52 4.65
N ASP A 199 0.03 27.40 5.12
CA ASP A 199 1.48 27.26 4.94
C ASP A 199 2.20 26.79 6.23
N ASP A 200 1.44 26.55 7.31
CA ASP A 200 1.83 25.74 8.47
C ASP A 200 1.76 24.24 8.14
N SER A 201 2.87 23.52 8.34
CA SER A 201 2.97 22.05 8.22
C SER A 201 2.69 21.31 9.53
N THR A 202 2.48 22.04 10.62
CA THR A 202 2.12 21.56 11.96
C THR A 202 0.82 22.22 12.48
N PRO A 203 -0.25 22.33 11.66
CA PRO A 203 -1.45 23.07 12.03
C PRO A 203 -2.12 22.48 13.27
N THR A 204 -2.49 23.33 14.22
CA THR A 204 -3.11 22.86 15.48
C THR A 204 -4.61 22.69 15.29
N LEU A 205 -5.09 21.45 15.35
CA LEU A 205 -6.52 21.14 15.32
C LEU A 205 -7.17 21.52 16.65
N HIS A 206 -8.36 22.11 16.57
CA HIS A 206 -9.20 22.43 17.71
C HIS A 206 -10.61 21.85 17.53
N GLY A 207 -11.17 21.33 18.61
CA GLY A 207 -12.49 20.70 18.55
C GLY A 207 -13.21 20.57 19.89
N THR A 208 -14.31 19.84 19.85
CA THR A 208 -15.19 19.57 21.01
C THR A 208 -15.54 18.09 21.12
N GLY A 209 -16.01 17.69 22.29
CA GLY A 209 -16.54 16.37 22.65
C GLY A 209 -17.15 16.41 24.06
N PRO A 210 -17.37 15.25 24.72
CA PRO A 210 -17.66 15.21 26.16
C PRO A 210 -16.50 15.79 26.98
N ALA A 211 -16.74 16.19 28.23
CA ALA A 211 -15.65 16.57 29.13
C ALA A 211 -14.84 15.35 29.60
N ASN A 212 -13.51 15.52 29.77
CA ASN A 212 -12.58 14.51 30.29
C ASN A 212 -12.60 13.13 29.56
N THR A 213 -12.82 13.09 28.25
CA THR A 213 -12.79 11.85 27.44
C THR A 213 -11.59 11.81 26.49
N LEU A 214 -11.12 10.60 26.18
CA LEU A 214 -10.14 10.39 25.11
C LEU A 214 -10.83 10.53 23.75
N ILE A 215 -10.21 11.31 22.87
CA ILE A 215 -10.62 11.54 21.48
C ILE A 215 -9.56 10.90 20.58
N ASP A 216 -9.94 9.89 19.80
CA ASP A 216 -9.10 9.37 18.73
C ASP A 216 -9.10 10.34 17.55
N ILE A 217 -7.95 10.47 16.88
CA ILE A 217 -7.75 11.31 15.70
C ILE A 217 -7.20 10.44 14.58
N LEU A 218 -7.92 10.35 13.46
CA LEU A 218 -7.51 9.70 12.22
C LEU A 218 -7.11 10.76 11.21
N TYR A 219 -5.96 10.62 10.56
CA TYR A 219 -5.51 11.57 9.56
C TYR A 219 -4.80 10.90 8.38
N THR A 220 -5.10 11.36 7.16
CA THR A 220 -4.71 10.67 5.91
C THR A 220 -4.22 11.65 4.85
N ASP A 221 -3.10 11.30 4.24
CA ASP A 221 -2.51 11.93 3.05
C ASP A 221 -2.50 10.90 1.92
N GLY A 222 -3.15 11.19 0.78
CA GLY A 222 -3.11 10.36 -0.44
C GLY A 222 -3.56 8.89 -0.33
N GLY A 223 -4.00 8.43 0.85
CA GLY A 223 -4.25 7.01 1.18
C GLY A 223 -3.32 6.42 2.26
N ARG A 224 -2.27 7.14 2.69
CA ARG A 224 -1.45 6.82 3.86
C ARG A 224 -2.17 7.25 5.14
N VAL A 225 -2.82 6.29 5.79
CA VAL A 225 -3.56 6.49 7.05
C VAL A 225 -2.60 6.54 8.25
N ARG A 226 -2.81 7.50 9.15
CA ARG A 226 -2.12 7.68 10.43
C ARG A 226 -3.17 7.91 11.53
N SER A 227 -2.82 7.65 12.79
CA SER A 227 -3.69 7.93 13.94
C SER A 227 -2.93 8.43 15.16
N ASN A 228 -3.64 9.14 16.03
CA ASN A 228 -3.17 9.67 17.30
C ASN A 228 -4.38 9.83 18.26
N SER A 229 -4.19 10.35 19.47
CA SER A 229 -5.30 10.74 20.34
C SER A 229 -4.97 11.95 21.22
N THR A 230 -6.00 12.57 21.78
CA THR A 230 -5.91 13.69 22.73
C THR A 230 -7.05 13.59 23.77
N PHE A 231 -7.03 14.40 24.81
CA PHE A 231 -8.11 14.48 25.80
C PHE A 231 -8.88 15.79 25.66
N THR A 232 -10.17 15.75 25.99
CA THR A 232 -10.97 16.95 26.27
C THR A 232 -10.76 17.47 27.69
N ASP A 233 -10.93 18.79 27.87
CA ASP A 233 -10.92 19.48 29.17
C ASP A 233 -12.24 19.29 29.96
N ASP A 234 -12.37 20.00 31.10
CA ASP A 234 -13.58 20.00 31.94
C ASP A 234 -14.79 20.65 31.26
N GLU A 235 -14.57 21.50 30.26
CA GLU A 235 -15.59 22.18 29.46
C GLU A 235 -15.97 21.43 28.16
N GLY A 236 -15.21 20.39 27.78
CA GLY A 236 -15.43 19.58 26.57
C GLY A 236 -14.67 20.03 25.32
N ASN A 237 -13.72 20.97 25.42
CA ASN A 237 -12.86 21.37 24.30
C ASN A 237 -11.62 20.47 24.24
N TRP A 238 -11.05 20.31 23.04
CA TRP A 238 -9.75 19.66 22.86
C TRP A 238 -8.89 20.40 21.83
N SER A 239 -7.58 20.19 21.91
CA SER A 239 -6.60 20.63 20.91
C SER A 239 -5.57 19.54 20.63
N TRP A 240 -5.03 19.50 19.42
CA TRP A 240 -3.96 18.59 19.03
C TRP A 240 -3.08 19.18 17.93
N THR A 241 -1.76 19.02 18.07
CA THR A 241 -0.77 19.51 17.11
C THR A 241 0.09 18.34 16.62
N PRO A 242 0.34 18.19 15.31
CA PRO A 242 1.29 17.20 14.78
C PRO A 242 2.69 17.39 15.38
N TRP A 243 3.29 16.31 15.91
CA TRP A 243 4.68 16.30 16.42
C TRP A 243 5.74 16.16 15.32
N GLN A 244 5.31 16.06 14.07
CA GLN A 244 6.11 15.93 12.85
C GLN A 244 5.40 16.75 11.78
N ASN A 245 6.17 17.45 10.97
CA ASN A 245 5.66 18.19 9.82
C ASN A 245 4.85 17.23 8.92
N LEU A 246 3.68 17.70 8.53
CA LEU A 246 2.85 17.09 7.51
C LEU A 246 3.31 17.66 6.16
N ASN A 247 3.62 16.77 5.21
CA ASN A 247 4.07 17.17 3.87
C ASN A 247 3.03 18.04 3.15
N ASP A 248 3.49 18.88 2.22
CA ASP A 248 2.65 19.54 1.22
C ASP A 248 1.73 18.53 0.52
N GLY A 249 0.46 18.91 0.34
CA GLY A 249 -0.56 18.02 -0.20
C GLY A 249 -1.92 18.15 0.50
N TYR A 250 -2.84 17.27 0.12
CA TYR A 250 -4.23 17.27 0.60
C TYR A 250 -4.40 16.28 1.77
N TRP A 251 -4.74 16.82 2.94
CA TRP A 251 -4.93 16.07 4.18
C TRP A 251 -6.39 16.03 4.60
N THR A 252 -6.85 14.86 5.04
CA THR A 252 -8.15 14.68 5.68
C THR A 252 -7.99 14.21 7.12
N PHE A 253 -8.82 14.76 8.01
CA PHE A 253 -8.86 14.49 9.44
C PHE A 253 -10.27 14.09 9.87
N GLN A 254 -10.37 13.12 10.77
CA GLN A 254 -11.61 12.72 11.43
C GLN A 254 -11.32 12.43 12.91
N VAL A 255 -12.33 12.58 13.76
CA VAL A 255 -12.23 12.27 15.20
C VAL A 255 -13.37 11.38 15.67
N GLN A 256 -13.19 10.70 16.79
CA GLN A 256 -14.24 10.00 17.53
C GLN A 256 -13.91 10.01 19.03
N VAL A 257 -14.89 9.80 19.90
CA VAL A 257 -14.60 9.38 21.28
C VAL A 257 -14.05 7.94 21.22
N GLU A 258 -13.07 7.61 22.08
CA GLU A 258 -12.47 6.26 22.12
C GLU A 258 -13.56 5.17 22.19
N GLY A 259 -13.51 4.22 21.25
CA GLY A 259 -14.46 3.10 21.18
C GLY A 259 -15.85 3.42 20.61
N ALA A 260 -16.11 4.66 20.16
CA ALA A 260 -17.37 5.01 19.50
C ALA A 260 -17.56 4.23 18.17
N PRO A 261 -18.81 3.98 17.73
CA PRO A 261 -19.09 3.15 16.55
C PRO A 261 -18.83 3.84 15.20
N SER A 262 -18.52 5.13 15.19
CA SER A 262 -18.39 5.94 13.97
C SER A 262 -17.54 7.20 14.16
N TRP A 263 -16.70 7.46 13.16
CA TRP A 263 -15.92 8.69 13.02
C TRP A 263 -16.79 9.91 12.62
N SER A 264 -16.31 11.10 12.98
CA SER A 264 -16.87 12.40 12.59
C SER A 264 -16.94 12.59 11.07
N GLN A 265 -17.60 13.67 10.64
CA GLN A 265 -17.39 14.18 9.28
C GLN A 265 -15.92 14.53 9.05
N SER A 266 -15.48 14.44 7.79
CA SER A 266 -14.10 14.71 7.38
C SER A 266 -13.82 16.21 7.32
N PHE A 267 -12.81 16.65 8.06
CA PHE A 267 -12.23 17.99 7.98
C PHE A 267 -11.02 17.93 7.05
N ALA A 268 -10.98 18.76 6.01
CA ALA A 268 -9.92 18.72 5.00
C ALA A 268 -9.11 20.02 4.95
N ILE A 269 -7.83 19.94 4.65
CA ILE A 269 -6.96 21.09 4.36
C ILE A 269 -5.96 20.73 3.25
N THR A 270 -5.44 21.75 2.59
CA THR A 270 -4.24 21.62 1.75
C THR A 270 -3.07 22.32 2.42
N ILE A 271 -1.95 21.63 2.55
CA ILE A 271 -0.68 22.20 3.02
C ILE A 271 0.14 22.58 1.78
N ASP A 272 0.65 23.80 1.75
CA ASP A 272 1.40 24.40 0.63
C ASP A 272 2.49 25.31 1.22
N THR A 273 3.63 24.72 1.62
CA THR A 273 4.71 25.42 2.32
C THR A 273 5.61 26.19 1.36
N PRO A 274 6.28 27.28 1.80
CA PRO A 274 7.32 27.92 0.99
C PRO A 274 8.49 26.98 0.69
N GLU A 275 8.80 26.08 1.61
CA GLU A 275 9.92 25.12 1.52
C GLU A 275 9.62 24.04 0.47
N GLY A 276 8.41 23.47 0.45
CA GLY A 276 7.95 22.59 -0.62
C GLY A 276 7.96 23.27 -1.98
N ARG A 277 7.49 24.52 -2.08
CA ARG A 277 7.55 25.31 -3.34
C ARG A 277 8.96 25.58 -3.85
N ILE A 278 9.96 25.67 -2.97
CA ILE A 278 11.39 25.85 -3.32
C ILE A 278 12.04 24.51 -3.72
N ALA A 279 11.71 23.42 -3.01
CA ALA A 279 12.19 22.08 -3.35
C ALA A 279 11.87 21.68 -4.80
N LEU A 280 10.74 22.12 -5.34
CA LEU A 280 10.20 21.62 -6.61
C LEU A 280 10.83 22.21 -7.90
N ARG A 281 11.78 23.16 -7.84
CA ARG A 281 12.13 23.98 -9.03
C ARG A 281 13.61 24.30 -9.33
N ASP A 282 14.50 24.32 -8.32
CA ASP A 282 15.76 25.08 -8.44
C ASP A 282 17.04 24.23 -8.56
N ALA A 283 16.94 22.92 -8.87
CA ALA A 283 18.10 22.05 -9.09
C ALA A 283 18.67 22.18 -10.52
N GLU A 284 19.95 22.57 -10.64
CA GLU A 284 20.65 22.72 -11.92
C GLU A 284 22.07 22.13 -11.92
N ILE A 285 22.57 21.75 -13.10
CA ILE A 285 23.98 21.42 -13.36
C ILE A 285 24.63 22.66 -13.97
N THR A 286 25.66 23.20 -13.33
CA THR A 286 26.34 24.43 -13.78
C THR A 286 27.52 24.15 -14.70
N HIS A 287 28.35 23.16 -14.35
CA HIS A 287 29.54 22.75 -15.09
C HIS A 287 29.95 21.31 -14.71
N ILE A 288 30.89 20.75 -15.47
CA ILE A 288 31.79 19.70 -14.96
C ILE A 288 33.20 20.28 -14.79
N THR A 289 34.02 19.68 -13.93
CA THR A 289 35.47 19.90 -13.92
C THR A 289 36.18 18.70 -14.57
N ASP A 290 37.00 19.00 -15.57
CA ASP A 290 37.97 18.10 -16.20
C ASP A 290 39.32 18.22 -15.47
N ASN A 291 39.92 17.09 -15.06
CA ASN A 291 41.23 17.04 -14.41
C ASN A 291 42.27 16.13 -15.11
N VAL A 292 42.03 15.75 -16.37
CA VAL A 292 42.89 14.83 -17.16
C VAL A 292 43.60 15.60 -18.28
N GLY A 293 44.37 14.95 -19.15
CA GLY A 293 44.99 15.59 -20.32
C GLY A 293 45.94 16.77 -20.06
N SER A 294 46.10 17.60 -21.09
CA SER A 294 46.78 18.91 -21.03
C SER A 294 45.80 20.08 -20.93
N ASP A 295 44.57 19.89 -21.42
CA ASP A 295 43.50 20.88 -21.38
C ASP A 295 42.56 20.54 -20.22
N GLN A 296 42.65 21.31 -19.14
CA GLN A 296 41.95 21.05 -17.86
C GLN A 296 41.01 22.19 -17.47
N GLY A 297 40.14 21.95 -16.50
CA GLY A 297 39.26 22.94 -15.88
C GLY A 297 37.80 22.77 -16.25
N ASP A 298 37.03 23.84 -16.06
CA ASP A 298 35.58 23.79 -16.13
C ASP A 298 35.07 23.68 -17.58
N ARG A 299 34.13 22.76 -17.80
CA ARG A 299 33.46 22.51 -19.09
C ARG A 299 31.95 22.66 -18.94
N PHE A 300 31.31 23.13 -20.00
CA PHE A 300 29.87 23.40 -20.05
C PHE A 300 29.15 22.43 -21.00
N SER A 301 27.82 22.40 -20.96
CA SER A 301 27.02 21.50 -21.81
C SER A 301 27.38 21.63 -23.30
N GLY A 302 27.66 20.49 -23.95
CA GLY A 302 28.15 20.38 -25.33
C GLY A 302 29.68 20.24 -25.47
N SER A 303 30.44 20.23 -24.37
CA SER A 303 31.91 20.11 -24.41
C SER A 303 32.42 18.68 -24.60
N ILE A 304 33.67 18.57 -25.07
CA ILE A 304 34.48 17.34 -25.06
C ILE A 304 35.38 17.33 -23.80
N THR A 305 35.73 16.15 -23.28
CA THR A 305 36.67 15.93 -22.16
C THR A 305 37.41 14.59 -22.31
N ASP A 306 38.68 14.52 -21.91
CA ASP A 306 39.43 13.25 -21.80
C ASP A 306 39.40 12.66 -20.37
N ASP A 307 38.63 13.29 -19.47
CA ASP A 307 38.32 12.77 -18.15
C ASP A 307 37.16 11.76 -18.18
N ALA A 308 37.45 10.52 -17.83
CA ALA A 308 36.44 9.46 -17.67
C ALA A 308 35.71 9.49 -16.32
N LEU A 309 36.12 10.37 -15.40
CA LEU A 309 35.53 10.59 -14.07
C LEU A 309 35.22 12.08 -13.85
N PRO A 310 34.52 12.76 -14.79
CA PRO A 310 34.27 14.19 -14.70
C PRO A 310 33.42 14.49 -13.46
N THR A 311 33.82 15.50 -12.69
CA THR A 311 33.07 15.90 -11.49
C THR A 311 32.01 16.92 -11.87
N LEU A 312 30.74 16.56 -11.74
CA LEU A 312 29.61 17.45 -11.93
C LEU A 312 29.49 18.41 -10.74
N HIS A 313 29.18 19.67 -11.05
CA HIS A 313 28.94 20.74 -10.08
C HIS A 313 27.63 21.45 -10.41
N GLY A 314 26.87 21.81 -9.38
CA GLY A 314 25.58 22.47 -9.57
C GLY A 314 25.04 23.14 -8.32
N THR A 315 23.84 23.69 -8.44
CA THR A 315 23.12 24.32 -7.32
C THR A 315 21.74 23.69 -7.11
N GLY A 316 21.16 23.98 -5.95
CA GLY A 316 19.80 23.62 -5.55
C GLY A 316 19.45 24.19 -4.18
N PRO A 317 18.27 23.88 -3.64
CA PRO A 317 17.91 24.22 -2.25
C PRO A 317 18.93 23.63 -1.26
N ALA A 318 19.31 24.37 -0.22
CA ALA A 318 20.38 23.96 0.71
C ALA A 318 20.01 22.71 1.55
N ASN A 319 21.02 21.91 1.93
CA ASN A 319 20.90 20.68 2.74
C ASN A 319 19.86 19.64 2.22
N THR A 320 19.61 19.61 0.91
CA THR A 320 18.54 18.85 0.24
C THR A 320 19.15 17.73 -0.61
N LEU A 321 18.43 16.60 -0.75
CA LEU A 321 18.85 15.51 -1.64
C LEU A 321 18.56 15.84 -3.10
N ILE A 322 19.58 15.68 -3.94
CA ILE A 322 19.54 15.86 -5.39
C ILE A 322 19.68 14.49 -6.05
N ASP A 323 18.65 14.05 -6.76
CA ASP A 323 18.74 12.91 -7.68
C ASP A 323 19.49 13.32 -8.96
N ILE A 324 20.26 12.39 -9.51
CA ILE A 324 21.07 12.53 -10.72
C ILE A 324 20.71 11.40 -11.68
N LEU A 325 20.11 11.74 -12.82
CA LEU A 325 19.86 10.85 -13.96
C LEU A 325 21.00 11.01 -14.97
N TYR A 326 21.55 9.90 -15.47
CA TYR A 326 22.58 9.97 -16.51
C TYR A 326 22.52 8.81 -17.51
N THR A 327 22.78 9.08 -18.78
CA THR A 327 22.55 8.11 -19.87
C THR A 327 23.71 8.05 -20.88
N ASP A 328 24.03 6.83 -21.36
CA ASP A 328 24.90 6.59 -22.53
C ASP A 328 24.12 5.84 -23.61
N GLY A 329 23.91 6.47 -24.78
CA GLY A 329 23.21 5.85 -25.91
C GLY A 329 21.87 5.18 -25.57
N GLY A 330 21.09 5.76 -24.63
CA GLY A 330 19.82 5.19 -24.14
C GLY A 330 19.92 4.26 -22.92
N LYS A 331 21.12 3.97 -22.37
CA LYS A 331 21.29 3.25 -21.10
C LYS A 331 21.18 4.19 -19.91
N VAL A 332 20.00 4.23 -19.30
CA VAL A 332 19.71 5.04 -18.12
C VAL A 332 20.37 4.48 -16.85
N ARG A 333 20.92 5.38 -16.03
CA ARG A 333 21.46 5.13 -14.69
C ARG A 333 21.00 6.26 -13.76
N THR A 334 20.96 5.99 -12.46
CA THR A 334 20.66 6.99 -11.42
C THR A 334 21.64 6.91 -10.26
N ASN A 335 21.81 8.04 -9.56
CA ASN A 335 22.43 8.16 -8.24
C ASN A 335 21.85 9.41 -7.54
N SER A 336 22.26 9.71 -6.31
CA SER A 336 21.96 10.99 -5.66
C SER A 336 23.16 11.58 -4.90
N THR A 337 23.07 12.87 -4.57
CA THR A 337 24.03 13.63 -3.75
C THR A 337 23.26 14.64 -2.87
N PHE A 338 23.94 15.33 -1.95
CA PHE A 338 23.34 16.41 -1.15
C PHE A 338 23.91 17.76 -1.54
N THR A 339 23.10 18.81 -1.45
CA THR A 339 23.60 20.20 -1.37
C THR A 339 24.18 20.51 0.01
N ASP A 340 25.12 21.45 0.04
CA ASP A 340 25.66 22.05 1.27
C ASP A 340 24.71 23.08 1.89
N ASN A 341 25.20 23.81 2.89
CA ASN A 341 24.46 24.86 3.59
C ASN A 341 24.30 26.18 2.80
N GLU A 342 24.92 26.28 1.63
CA GLU A 342 24.91 27.44 0.72
C GLU A 342 24.16 27.14 -0.59
N GLY A 343 23.77 25.88 -0.82
CA GLY A 343 23.01 25.41 -1.98
C GLY A 343 23.85 24.76 -3.08
N ASN A 344 25.16 24.62 -2.89
CA ASN A 344 26.04 24.01 -3.89
C ASN A 344 26.04 22.48 -3.73
N TRP A 345 26.14 21.74 -4.82
CA TRP A 345 26.40 20.29 -4.79
C TRP A 345 27.51 19.91 -5.77
N SER A 346 28.15 18.76 -5.49
CA SER A 346 29.11 18.12 -6.40
C SER A 346 28.91 16.61 -6.43
N TRP A 347 29.18 15.98 -7.57
CA TRP A 347 29.17 14.52 -7.71
C TRP A 347 30.18 14.03 -8.76
N THR A 348 30.96 13.02 -8.40
CA THR A 348 31.87 12.31 -9.32
C THR A 348 31.37 10.86 -9.51
N PRO A 349 31.36 10.32 -10.74
CA PRO A 349 31.11 8.90 -10.97
C PRO A 349 32.07 8.00 -10.16
N TRP A 350 31.57 6.87 -9.63
CA TRP A 350 32.43 5.89 -8.92
C TRP A 350 33.06 4.82 -9.84
N GLN A 351 32.79 4.91 -11.14
CA GLN A 351 33.35 4.07 -12.20
C GLN A 351 33.57 4.94 -13.43
N ASN A 352 34.66 4.69 -14.15
CA ASN A 352 34.94 5.35 -15.42
C ASN A 352 33.73 5.25 -16.35
N LEU A 353 33.25 6.41 -16.76
CA LEU A 353 32.40 6.55 -17.92
C LEU A 353 33.21 6.13 -19.16
N LYS A 354 32.50 5.86 -20.26
CA LYS A 354 33.11 5.39 -21.51
C LYS A 354 33.22 6.53 -22.51
N ASP A 355 34.14 6.40 -23.45
CA ASP A 355 34.17 7.24 -24.65
C ASP A 355 32.79 7.23 -25.34
N GLY A 356 32.39 8.40 -25.86
CA GLY A 356 31.07 8.63 -26.46
C GLY A 356 30.24 9.70 -25.73
N TYR A 357 28.99 9.85 -26.18
CA TYR A 357 28.08 10.91 -25.75
C TYR A 357 27.30 10.54 -24.48
N TRP A 358 27.33 11.43 -23.48
CA TRP A 358 26.63 11.30 -22.21
C TRP A 358 25.70 12.49 -21.97
N THR A 359 24.51 12.20 -21.44
CA THR A 359 23.58 13.20 -20.91
C THR A 359 23.37 13.03 -19.41
N PHE A 360 23.19 14.16 -18.72
CA PHE A 360 22.95 14.27 -17.30
C PHE A 360 21.78 15.22 -17.04
N GLN A 361 20.93 14.86 -16.08
CA GLN A 361 19.86 15.72 -15.55
C GLN A 361 19.81 15.55 -14.03
N VAL A 362 19.34 16.58 -13.33
CA VAL A 362 19.12 16.54 -11.88
C VAL A 362 17.69 16.93 -11.50
N GLN A 363 17.27 16.53 -10.31
CA GLN A 363 16.07 17.03 -9.65
C GLN A 363 16.28 16.98 -8.14
N VAL A 364 15.46 17.69 -7.36
CA VAL A 364 15.30 17.37 -5.94
C VAL A 364 14.54 16.05 -5.80
N GLU A 365 14.83 15.26 -4.77
CA GLU A 365 14.10 14.02 -4.45
C GLU A 365 12.56 14.23 -4.50
N ASP A 366 11.83 13.28 -5.09
CA ASP A 366 10.38 13.30 -5.34
C ASP A 366 9.84 14.51 -6.17
N ALA A 367 10.70 15.35 -6.78
CA ALA A 367 10.24 16.45 -7.64
C ALA A 367 9.60 15.93 -8.97
N PRO A 368 8.62 16.67 -9.54
CA PRO A 368 7.81 16.19 -10.68
C PRO A 368 8.50 16.33 -12.05
N SER A 369 9.70 16.91 -12.12
CA SER A 369 10.39 17.18 -13.38
C SER A 369 11.89 17.34 -13.22
N TRP A 370 12.64 16.65 -14.07
CA TRP A 370 14.09 16.81 -14.26
C TRP A 370 14.49 18.17 -14.83
N SER A 371 15.73 18.59 -14.54
CA SER A 371 16.40 19.76 -15.10
C SER A 371 16.51 19.71 -16.63
N GLN A 372 16.98 20.80 -17.23
CA GLN A 372 17.52 20.74 -18.60
C GLN A 372 18.67 19.73 -18.68
N SER A 373 18.85 19.13 -19.86
CA SER A 373 19.91 18.15 -20.11
C SER A 373 21.27 18.84 -20.25
N PHE A 374 22.21 18.47 -19.39
CA PHE A 374 23.63 18.79 -19.55
C PHE A 374 24.30 17.65 -20.32
N ALA A 375 24.98 17.95 -21.42
CA ALA A 375 25.59 16.96 -22.30
C ALA A 375 27.11 17.11 -22.35
N ILE A 376 27.84 16.01 -22.48
CA ILE A 376 29.29 15.99 -22.78
C ILE A 376 29.61 14.83 -23.72
N THR A 377 30.69 14.96 -24.47
CA THR A 377 31.35 13.83 -25.13
C THR A 377 32.63 13.50 -24.37
N ILE A 378 32.81 12.23 -24.03
CA ILE A 378 34.05 11.73 -23.43
C ILE A 378 34.90 11.12 -24.55
N ASP A 379 36.18 11.46 -24.60
CA ASP A 379 37.15 10.86 -25.52
C ASP A 379 38.50 10.73 -24.80
N THR A 380 38.77 9.55 -24.25
CA THR A 380 40.03 9.25 -23.55
C THR A 380 41.19 8.89 -24.49
N SER A 381 41.03 9.07 -25.81
CA SER A 381 42.08 8.74 -26.78
C SER A 381 43.21 9.78 -26.76
N THR A 382 44.45 9.31 -26.56
CA THR A 382 45.61 10.19 -26.44
C THR A 382 46.10 10.65 -27.82
N ASP A 383 45.56 11.73 -28.36
CA ASP A 383 46.08 12.31 -29.60
C ASP A 383 47.44 12.99 -29.36
N THR A 384 48.52 12.30 -29.77
CA THR A 384 49.89 12.78 -29.61
C THR A 384 50.30 13.74 -30.75
N ALA A 385 49.61 14.87 -30.87
CA ALA A 385 49.79 15.86 -31.92
C ALA A 385 50.52 17.15 -31.45
N SER A 386 51.82 17.06 -31.14
CA SER A 386 52.60 18.24 -30.72
C SER A 386 53.31 18.97 -31.88
N GLY A 387 52.72 20.10 -32.32
CA GLY A 387 53.44 21.18 -33.03
C GLY A 387 53.48 21.15 -34.56
N ASP A 388 53.15 22.31 -35.13
CA ASP A 388 53.46 22.88 -36.47
C ASP A 388 53.48 21.97 -37.73
N ASP A 389 52.74 22.43 -38.75
CA ASP A 389 52.82 22.07 -40.18
C ASP A 389 52.52 20.60 -40.60
N ALA A 390 51.24 20.22 -40.64
CA ALA A 390 50.71 19.40 -41.76
C ALA A 390 49.16 19.38 -41.89
N PHE A 391 48.63 19.90 -43.00
CA PHE A 391 47.37 19.37 -43.58
C PHE A 391 47.69 18.02 -44.28
N SER A 392 47.89 16.95 -43.50
CA SER A 392 48.17 15.62 -44.07
C SER A 392 47.74 14.46 -43.16
N ASN A 393 46.62 13.84 -43.54
CA ASN A 393 46.23 12.46 -43.16
C ASN A 393 46.11 12.15 -41.65
N GLY A 394 45.18 12.83 -40.95
CA GLY A 394 44.72 12.47 -39.60
C GLY A 394 43.29 11.90 -39.52
N LEU A 395 42.46 12.03 -40.57
CA LEU A 395 41.07 11.56 -40.58
C LEU A 395 40.96 10.03 -40.80
N THR A 396 41.38 9.25 -39.81
CA THR A 396 41.10 7.81 -39.76
C THR A 396 39.80 7.54 -39.00
N SER A 397 38.71 7.40 -39.78
CA SER A 397 37.33 7.14 -39.36
C SER A 397 36.71 8.14 -38.37
N LEU A 398 36.11 9.21 -38.91
CA LEU A 398 34.75 9.56 -38.50
C LEU A 398 33.85 8.36 -38.84
N SER A 399 33.04 7.87 -37.91
CA SER A 399 32.05 6.85 -38.21
C SER A 399 30.77 7.47 -38.79
N PHE A 400 29.94 6.66 -39.43
CA PHE A 400 28.64 7.10 -39.95
C PHE A 400 27.68 7.62 -38.84
N GLY A 401 27.95 7.30 -37.57
CA GLY A 401 27.18 7.83 -36.44
C GLY A 401 27.62 9.22 -35.97
N ASP A 402 28.88 9.60 -36.18
CA ASP A 402 29.47 10.84 -35.62
C ASP A 402 29.13 12.09 -36.46
N LEU A 403 28.45 11.89 -37.59
CA LEU A 403 28.09 12.91 -38.58
C LEU A 403 26.57 13.03 -38.81
N LEU A 404 25.76 12.28 -38.05
CA LEU A 404 24.30 12.16 -38.24
C LEU A 404 23.56 12.83 -37.08
N SER A 405 22.93 13.98 -37.35
CA SER A 405 22.29 14.80 -36.30
C SER A 405 20.81 14.48 -36.04
N VAL A 406 20.15 13.67 -36.89
CA VAL A 406 18.74 13.24 -36.69
C VAL A 406 18.53 11.80 -37.16
N VAL A 407 17.66 11.06 -36.46
CA VAL A 407 17.25 9.68 -36.77
C VAL A 407 15.73 9.54 -36.57
N ASP A 408 14.94 10.13 -37.48
CA ASP A 408 13.47 10.01 -37.49
C ASP A 408 12.93 10.10 -38.93
N SER A 409 11.66 9.76 -39.13
CA SER A 409 10.95 9.89 -40.40
C SER A 409 10.40 11.31 -40.63
N ASP A 410 10.28 11.70 -41.90
CA ASP A 410 9.53 12.89 -42.35
C ASP A 410 10.01 14.26 -41.84
N VAL A 411 11.28 14.34 -41.41
CA VAL A 411 11.88 15.54 -40.78
C VAL A 411 12.04 16.73 -41.74
N LEU A 412 12.38 16.48 -43.01
CA LEU A 412 12.63 17.52 -44.02
C LEU A 412 11.70 17.40 -45.24
N ILE A 413 11.17 16.20 -45.52
CA ILE A 413 10.21 15.92 -46.59
C ILE A 413 9.12 15.00 -46.02
N ASP A 414 7.84 15.35 -46.15
CA ASP A 414 6.72 14.45 -45.81
C ASP A 414 6.57 13.39 -46.93
N ASN A 415 7.21 12.23 -46.77
CA ASN A 415 7.30 11.17 -47.79
C ASN A 415 7.26 9.71 -47.26
N GLY A 416 7.17 9.50 -45.96
CA GLY A 416 7.11 8.21 -45.27
C GLY A 416 8.46 7.50 -45.09
N LYS A 417 9.60 8.18 -45.29
CA LYS A 417 10.95 7.57 -45.24
C LYS A 417 11.76 8.03 -44.05
N THR A 418 12.75 7.21 -43.68
CA THR A 418 13.79 7.62 -42.71
C THR A 418 14.77 8.55 -43.42
N GLN A 419 14.99 9.74 -42.84
CA GLN A 419 15.81 10.79 -43.43
C GLN A 419 16.99 11.12 -42.53
N TYR A 420 18.20 11.06 -43.10
CA TYR A 420 19.44 11.39 -42.41
C TYR A 420 20.00 12.70 -42.94
N MET A 421 20.46 13.58 -42.04
CA MET A 421 21.06 14.87 -42.39
C MET A 421 22.53 14.90 -42.00
N LEU A 422 23.37 15.33 -42.95
CA LEU A 422 24.75 15.72 -42.73
C LEU A 422 24.81 17.25 -42.67
N ASP A 423 25.02 17.81 -41.47
CA ASP A 423 25.33 19.23 -41.31
C ASP A 423 26.79 19.51 -41.70
N ASN A 424 27.05 20.68 -42.25
CA ASN A 424 28.31 21.00 -42.91
C ASN A 424 28.69 22.46 -42.65
N ASP A 425 29.59 22.65 -41.67
CA ASP A 425 30.05 23.98 -41.26
C ASP A 425 30.82 24.71 -42.38
N ALA A 426 30.74 26.04 -42.39
CA ALA A 426 30.76 26.88 -43.60
C ALA A 426 32.12 27.05 -44.35
N SER A 427 32.98 26.02 -44.36
CA SER A 427 34.21 25.97 -45.15
C SER A 427 34.53 24.61 -45.80
N ASN A 428 33.74 23.55 -45.51
CA ASN A 428 33.98 22.21 -46.03
C ASN A 428 33.08 21.86 -47.23
N VAL A 429 33.59 20.99 -48.11
CA VAL A 429 32.82 20.33 -49.18
C VAL A 429 32.94 18.84 -48.97
N VAL A 430 31.97 18.24 -48.30
CA VAL A 430 31.96 16.79 -48.04
C VAL A 430 31.40 16.08 -49.26
N LYS A 431 32.19 15.19 -49.89
CA LYS A 431 31.68 14.29 -50.94
C LYS A 431 31.32 12.94 -50.33
N LEU A 432 30.32 12.27 -50.90
CA LEU A 432 29.94 10.91 -50.47
C LEU A 432 31.11 9.90 -50.59
N GLU A 433 32.01 10.09 -51.56
CA GLU A 433 33.25 9.31 -51.74
C GLU A 433 34.32 9.56 -50.65
N ASP A 434 34.21 10.65 -49.88
CA ASP A 434 35.10 10.93 -48.76
C ASP A 434 34.56 10.33 -47.43
N ILE A 435 33.28 9.91 -47.40
CA ILE A 435 32.61 9.25 -46.25
C ILE A 435 32.59 7.71 -46.42
N LEU A 436 32.30 7.21 -47.62
CA LEU A 436 32.10 5.78 -47.89
C LEU A 436 33.35 5.14 -48.51
N SER A 437 34.05 4.30 -47.73
CA SER A 437 35.40 3.80 -48.02
C SER A 437 35.49 2.67 -49.07
N GLY A 438 34.92 2.89 -50.26
CA GLY A 438 35.06 2.02 -51.43
C GLY A 438 34.14 0.79 -51.44
N ASN A 439 33.64 0.42 -52.63
CA ASN A 439 32.60 -0.59 -52.90
C ASN A 439 31.23 -0.36 -52.22
N ASP A 440 31.16 0.20 -51.01
CA ASP A 440 29.89 0.55 -50.33
C ASP A 440 29.11 1.70 -51.01
N ILE A 441 29.67 2.26 -52.09
CA ILE A 441 28.97 3.15 -53.03
C ILE A 441 27.98 2.36 -53.93
N ASP A 442 28.16 1.05 -54.11
CA ASP A 442 27.27 0.18 -54.92
C ASP A 442 25.91 -0.05 -54.22
N GLY A 443 25.07 0.98 -54.28
CA GLY A 443 23.70 1.01 -53.75
C GLY A 443 23.13 2.43 -53.67
N TRP A 444 23.98 3.42 -53.40
CA TRP A 444 23.57 4.83 -53.30
C TRP A 444 23.40 5.48 -54.68
N GLN A 445 22.23 6.06 -54.96
CA GLN A 445 21.95 6.84 -56.17
C GLN A 445 21.58 8.27 -55.84
N GLN A 446 22.25 9.24 -56.48
CA GLN A 446 21.94 10.67 -56.34
C GLN A 446 20.71 11.05 -57.16
N GLN A 447 19.79 11.81 -56.58
CA GLN A 447 18.67 12.40 -57.28
C GLN A 447 19.15 13.53 -58.21
N GLN A 448 18.53 13.68 -59.39
CA GLN A 448 18.88 14.79 -60.29
C GLN A 448 18.32 16.13 -59.80
N GLY A 449 19.20 16.96 -59.27
CA GLY A 449 18.91 18.34 -58.82
C GLY A 449 18.89 18.47 -57.30
N THR A 450 19.18 19.68 -56.82
CA THR A 450 19.23 20.00 -55.40
C THR A 450 17.84 20.23 -54.82
N LEU A 451 17.60 19.72 -53.61
CA LEU A 451 16.47 20.13 -52.78
C LEU A 451 16.76 21.53 -52.18
N THR A 452 15.73 22.29 -51.82
CA THR A 452 15.88 23.53 -51.04
C THR A 452 14.88 23.54 -49.90
N VAL A 453 15.37 23.53 -48.65
CA VAL A 453 14.56 23.57 -47.42
C VAL A 453 14.94 24.80 -46.62
N ALA A 454 13.96 25.59 -46.18
CA ALA A 454 14.14 26.86 -45.46
C ALA A 454 15.06 27.93 -46.12
N GLY A 455 15.56 27.70 -47.34
CA GLY A 455 16.51 28.56 -48.05
C GLY A 455 17.90 27.95 -48.24
N VAL A 456 18.21 26.83 -47.57
CA VAL A 456 19.44 26.06 -47.69
C VAL A 456 19.29 24.99 -48.77
N GLN A 457 20.34 24.70 -49.54
CA GLN A 457 20.35 23.68 -50.60
C GLN A 457 20.96 22.37 -50.13
N TYR A 458 20.46 21.25 -50.67
CA TYR A 458 20.90 19.90 -50.33
C TYR A 458 21.00 19.02 -51.58
N ASP A 459 22.02 18.16 -51.65
CA ASP A 459 22.02 16.99 -52.52
C ASP A 459 21.34 15.81 -51.81
N VAL A 460 20.56 15.02 -52.56
CA VAL A 460 19.77 13.89 -52.01
C VAL A 460 20.26 12.58 -52.62
N TYR A 461 20.53 11.60 -51.77
CA TYR A 461 20.99 10.26 -52.13
C TYR A 461 20.04 9.19 -51.56
N HIS A 462 19.76 8.15 -52.34
CA HIS A 462 18.86 7.04 -51.96
C HIS A 462 19.63 5.72 -51.93
N TYR A 463 19.46 4.90 -50.88
CA TYR A 463 20.05 3.55 -50.79
C TYR A 463 19.02 2.44 -51.05
N THR A 464 17.77 2.69 -50.65
CA THR A 464 16.61 1.81 -50.83
C THR A 464 15.37 2.67 -51.05
N ASP A 465 14.24 2.03 -51.34
CA ASP A 465 12.94 2.74 -51.42
C ASP A 465 12.53 3.41 -50.09
N GLU A 466 13.14 3.05 -48.96
CA GLU A 466 12.76 3.47 -47.60
C GLU A 466 13.76 4.44 -46.91
N THR A 467 14.93 4.68 -47.52
CA THR A 467 16.06 5.41 -46.88
C THR A 467 16.66 6.50 -47.78
N GLU A 468 16.71 7.74 -47.24
CA GLU A 468 17.28 8.92 -47.91
C GLU A 468 18.34 9.62 -47.03
N LEU A 469 19.41 10.12 -47.67
CA LEU A 469 20.47 10.92 -47.08
C LEU A 469 20.51 12.30 -47.75
N LEU A 470 20.50 13.36 -46.95
CA LEU A 470 20.56 14.75 -47.38
C LEU A 470 21.89 15.38 -46.98
N VAL A 471 22.65 15.85 -47.97
CA VAL A 471 23.98 16.47 -47.80
C VAL A 471 23.86 17.98 -48.00
N GLN A 472 24.13 18.74 -46.95
CA GLN A 472 23.98 20.21 -46.96
C GLN A 472 25.05 20.90 -47.81
N HIS A 473 24.62 21.80 -48.69
CA HIS A 473 25.52 22.71 -49.40
C HIS A 473 25.99 23.82 -48.45
N ALA A 474 27.28 24.15 -48.47
CA ALA A 474 27.81 25.29 -47.72
C ALA A 474 27.14 26.60 -48.17
N VAL A 475 26.83 27.48 -47.21
CA VAL A 475 26.00 28.69 -47.36
C VAL A 475 26.84 29.96 -47.34
#